data_AF-A0A960ULU8-F1
#
_entry.id   AF-A0A960ULU8-F1
#
_cell.length_a   1.000
_cell.length_b   1.000
_cell.length_c   1.000
_cell.angle_alpha   90.00
_cell.angle_beta   90.00
_cell.angle_gamma   90.00
#
_symmetry.space_group_name_H-M   'P 1'
#
loop_
_entity.id
_entity.type
_entity.pdbx_description
1 polymer ?
#
loop_
_entity_poly.entity_id
_entity_poly.type
_entity_poly.pdbx_seq_one_letter_code
_entity_poly.pdbx_strand_id
1 'polypeptide(L)'
;MSIFHPDAFQGHSVLKRGTSRSAYFEGWYLKHISADARMRFAFIPGIFVGKTESHAFIQILDGSTANHEYIRFPLQHFRAERKEFRVRLEHNQFFLHGMSLDIKGQKFKIQGELNFLDPVRFPVTWTSPGIMGPFAY
;
A
#
# COMPACT_ATOMS: atom_id res chain seq x y z
N MET A 1 -9.82 -6.89 -12.45
CA MET A 1 -8.60 -7.47 -11.87
C MET A 1 -7.56 -7.50 -12.96
N SER A 2 -6.37 -7.00 -12.68
CA SER A 2 -5.24 -6.93 -13.61
C SER A 2 -4.28 -8.07 -13.28
N ILE A 3 -4.44 -9.20 -13.96
CA ILE A 3 -3.72 -10.45 -13.64
C ILE A 3 -2.20 -10.31 -13.89
N PHE A 4 -1.81 -9.51 -14.90
CA PHE A 4 -0.39 -9.30 -15.24
C PHE A 4 0.30 -8.17 -14.46
N HIS A 5 -0.44 -7.49 -13.59
CA HIS A 5 0.09 -6.43 -12.73
C HIS A 5 -0.36 -6.69 -11.29
N PRO A 6 0.17 -7.76 -10.65
CA PRO A 6 -0.29 -8.19 -9.32
C PRO A 6 0.04 -7.18 -8.22
N ASP A 7 1.02 -6.30 -8.46
CA ASP A 7 1.43 -5.20 -7.60
C ASP A 7 0.56 -3.93 -7.77
N ALA A 8 -0.24 -3.83 -8.85
CA ALA A 8 -1.17 -2.74 -9.07
C ALA A 8 -2.47 -2.91 -8.28
N PHE A 9 -3.22 -1.82 -8.11
CA PHE A 9 -4.48 -1.83 -7.37
C PHE A 9 -5.55 -2.67 -8.08
N GLN A 10 -6.12 -3.64 -7.39
CA GLN A 10 -7.11 -4.57 -7.93
C GLN A 10 -8.56 -4.10 -7.69
N GLY A 11 -8.77 -3.26 -6.67
CA GLY A 11 -10.08 -2.84 -6.16
C GLY A 11 -10.81 -1.77 -6.97
N HIS A 12 -10.43 -1.49 -8.21
CA HIS A 12 -10.98 -0.39 -9.01
C HIS A 12 -12.51 -0.42 -9.15
N SER A 13 -13.13 -1.61 -9.28
CA SER A 13 -14.58 -1.75 -9.40
C SER A 13 -15.32 -1.49 -8.09
N VAL A 14 -14.68 -1.76 -6.95
CA VAL A 14 -15.21 -1.47 -5.62
C VAL A 14 -15.09 0.03 -5.34
N LEU A 15 -13.92 0.62 -5.60
CA LEU A 15 -13.68 2.04 -5.41
C LEU A 15 -14.66 2.91 -6.22
N LYS A 16 -14.94 2.55 -7.48
CA LYS A 16 -15.91 3.27 -8.32
C LYS A 16 -17.35 3.25 -7.78
N ARG A 17 -17.74 2.19 -7.07
CA ARG A 17 -19.09 2.06 -6.50
C ARG A 17 -19.21 2.76 -5.14
N GLY A 18 -18.09 3.08 -4.50
CA GLY A 18 -18.03 3.63 -3.14
C GLY A 18 -18.55 2.68 -2.04
N THR A 19 -19.07 1.51 -2.43
CA THR A 19 -19.67 0.50 -1.56
C THR A 19 -19.38 -0.88 -2.14
N SER A 20 -19.40 -1.91 -1.29
CA SER A 20 -19.18 -3.28 -1.71
C SER A 20 -20.20 -4.23 -1.08
N ARG A 21 -20.62 -5.26 -1.85
CA ARG A 21 -21.54 -6.31 -1.36
C ARG A 21 -20.88 -7.17 -0.27
N SER A 22 -19.57 -7.39 -0.38
CA SER A 22 -18.68 -7.99 0.61
C SER A 22 -17.62 -6.96 1.01
N ALA A 23 -17.15 -6.97 2.25
CA ALA A 23 -16.07 -6.07 2.65
C ALA A 23 -14.84 -6.28 1.74
N TYR A 24 -14.22 -5.19 1.32
CA TYR A 24 -13.03 -5.20 0.49
C TYR A 24 -11.87 -4.57 1.24
N PHE A 25 -10.70 -5.22 1.19
CA PHE A 25 -9.48 -4.71 1.78
C PHE A 25 -8.34 -4.95 0.80
N GLU A 26 -7.51 -3.93 0.62
CA GLU A 26 -6.27 -4.04 -0.15
C GLU A 26 -5.23 -3.08 0.42
N GLY A 27 -4.00 -3.54 0.52
CA GLY A 27 -2.88 -2.74 1.00
C GLY A 27 -1.54 -3.34 0.60
N TRP A 28 -0.50 -2.53 0.65
CA TRP A 28 0.85 -2.90 0.25
C TRP A 28 1.76 -2.84 1.46
N TYR A 29 2.54 -3.90 1.71
CA TYR A 29 3.45 -3.94 2.85
C TYR A 29 4.87 -3.55 2.42
N LEU A 30 5.32 -2.35 2.78
CA LEU A 30 6.67 -1.86 2.48
C LEU A 30 7.52 -1.84 3.75
N LYS A 31 8.48 -2.76 3.85
CA LYS A 31 9.39 -2.87 5.00
C LYS A 31 10.77 -2.30 4.67
N HIS A 32 11.27 -1.45 5.57
CA HIS A 32 12.55 -0.78 5.46
C HIS A 32 13.39 -1.04 6.70
N ILE A 33 14.67 -1.30 6.48
CA ILE A 33 15.66 -1.51 7.53
C ILE A 33 16.89 -0.68 7.14
N SER A 34 17.38 0.16 8.05
CA SER A 34 18.64 0.89 7.84
C SER A 34 19.83 -0.07 7.82
N ALA A 35 20.94 0.33 7.19
CA ALA A 35 22.14 -0.51 7.11
C ALA A 35 22.68 -0.95 8.48
N ASP A 36 22.53 -0.09 9.50
CA ASP A 36 22.91 -0.37 10.90
C ASP A 36 21.80 -1.07 11.71
N ALA A 37 20.69 -1.44 11.07
CA ALA A 37 19.49 -2.05 11.63
C ALA A 37 18.80 -1.27 12.78
N ARG A 38 19.20 -0.02 13.04
CA ARG A 38 18.61 0.80 14.12
C ARG A 38 17.20 1.27 13.78
N MET A 39 16.95 1.60 12.52
CA MET A 39 15.64 1.99 12.02
C MET A 39 14.99 0.82 11.28
N ARG A 40 13.82 0.40 11.75
CA ARG A 40 13.05 -0.71 11.20
C ARG A 40 11.60 -0.28 11.11
N PHE A 41 11.15 0.09 9.92
CA PHE A 41 9.78 0.59 9.72
C PHE A 41 9.04 -0.23 8.67
N ALA A 42 7.76 -0.48 8.90
CA ALA A 42 6.85 -0.89 7.85
C ALA A 42 5.79 0.20 7.62
N PHE A 43 5.59 0.55 6.35
CA PHE A 43 4.54 1.47 5.91
C PHE A 43 3.56 0.70 5.05
N ILE A 44 2.28 0.80 5.41
CA ILE A 44 1.21 0.03 4.79
C ILE A 44 0.12 1.00 4.32
N PRO A 45 0.26 1.58 3.11
CA PRO A 45 -0.87 2.27 2.48
C PRO A 45 -1.93 1.26 2.08
N GLY A 46 -3.19 1.64 2.19
CA GLY A 46 -4.29 0.78 1.76
C GLY A 46 -5.65 1.42 1.81
N ILE A 47 -6.65 0.59 1.53
CA ILE A 47 -8.05 0.95 1.49
C ILE A 47 -8.90 -0.16 2.11
N PHE A 48 -9.90 0.25 2.87
CA PHE A 48 -10.95 -0.62 3.39
C PHE A 48 -12.30 -0.09 2.90
N VAL A 49 -13.06 -0.93 2.21
CA VAL A 49 -14.43 -0.60 1.75
C VAL A 49 -15.39 -1.60 2.38
N GLY A 50 -15.99 -1.19 3.50
CA GLY A 50 -16.99 -1.96 4.22
C GLY A 50 -18.42 -1.65 3.76
N LYS A 51 -19.39 -2.29 4.42
CA LYS A 51 -20.83 -2.03 4.18
C LYS A 51 -21.29 -0.72 4.82
N THR A 52 -20.72 -0.37 5.97
CA THR A 52 -21.09 0.77 6.80
C THR A 52 -20.01 1.84 6.85
N GLU A 53 -18.74 1.43 6.89
CA GLU A 53 -17.60 2.32 6.93
C GLU A 53 -16.62 1.99 5.79
N SER A 54 -16.14 3.04 5.13
CA SER A 54 -15.09 2.95 4.12
C SER A 54 -14.10 4.08 4.32
N HIS A 55 -12.82 3.74 4.32
CA HIS A 55 -11.75 4.70 4.50
C HIS A 55 -10.49 4.20 3.82
N ALA A 56 -9.61 5.14 3.54
CA ALA A 56 -8.25 4.82 3.17
C ALA A 56 -7.34 4.98 4.38
N PHE A 57 -6.15 4.41 4.34
CA PHE A 57 -5.27 4.43 5.51
C PHE A 57 -3.79 4.34 5.16
N ILE A 58 -2.97 4.81 6.09
CA ILE A 58 -1.55 4.47 6.19
C ILE A 58 -1.35 3.87 7.58
N GLN A 59 -0.94 2.61 7.63
CA GLN A 59 -0.51 1.98 8.88
C GLN A 59 1.01 1.98 8.96
N ILE A 60 1.53 2.37 10.12
CA ILE A 60 2.96 2.49 10.39
C ILE A 60 3.29 1.54 11.55
N LEU A 61 4.32 0.74 11.36
CA LEU A 61 4.87 -0.14 12.39
C LEU A 61 6.34 0.23 12.60
N ASP A 62 6.73 0.51 13.85
CA ASP A 62 8.11 0.64 14.27
C ASP A 62 8.57 -0.68 14.91
N GLY A 63 9.43 -1.40 14.20
CA GLY A 63 9.99 -2.68 14.63
C GLY A 63 11.07 -2.55 15.70
N SER A 64 11.53 -1.34 16.03
CA SER A 64 12.47 -1.09 17.12
C SER A 64 11.76 -0.84 18.45
N THR A 65 10.61 -0.16 18.43
CA THR A 65 9.88 0.22 19.66
C THR A 65 8.57 -0.54 19.87
N ALA A 66 8.15 -1.37 18.90
CA ALA A 66 6.83 -2.01 18.84
C ALA A 66 5.64 -1.01 18.81
N ASN A 67 5.93 0.28 18.58
CA ASN A 67 4.90 1.27 18.35
C ASN A 67 4.23 1.07 16.98
N HIS A 68 2.95 1.35 16.94
CA HIS A 68 2.19 1.36 15.70
C HIS A 68 1.13 2.46 15.73
N GLU A 69 0.76 2.90 14.53
CA GLU A 69 -0.31 3.86 14.32
C GLU A 69 -1.07 3.53 13.04
N TYR A 70 -2.39 3.67 13.09
CA TYR A 70 -3.29 3.49 11.96
C TYR A 70 -3.95 4.82 11.64
N ILE A 71 -3.47 5.48 10.59
CA ILE A 71 -3.90 6.83 10.24
C ILE A 71 -4.97 6.71 9.15
N ARG A 72 -6.20 7.14 9.48
CA ARG A 72 -7.35 7.10 8.56
C ARG A 72 -7.38 8.36 7.70
N PHE A 73 -7.74 8.16 6.43
CA PHE A 73 -8.00 9.21 5.46
C PHE A 73 -9.38 9.02 4.84
N PRO A 74 -10.08 10.11 4.47
CA PRO A 74 -11.25 10.05 3.62
C PRO A 74 -10.99 9.21 2.36
N LEU A 75 -11.98 8.40 1.97
CA LEU A 75 -11.87 7.51 0.81
C LEU A 75 -11.49 8.27 -0.48
N GLN A 76 -11.97 9.50 -0.61
CA GLN A 76 -11.74 10.37 -1.76
C GLN A 76 -10.26 10.77 -1.94
N HIS A 77 -9.43 10.65 -0.91
CA HIS A 77 -7.99 10.96 -0.96
C HIS A 77 -7.17 9.79 -1.51
N PHE A 78 -7.76 8.59 -1.60
CA PHE A 78 -7.10 7.44 -2.19
C PHE A 78 -7.12 7.52 -3.72
N ARG A 79 -5.94 7.40 -4.31
CA ARG A 79 -5.75 7.25 -5.76
C ARG A 79 -4.76 6.13 -6.01
N ALA A 80 -5.01 5.31 -7.01
CA ALA A 80 -4.09 4.26 -7.41
C ALA A 80 -4.14 4.05 -8.92
N GLU A 81 -3.01 3.62 -9.48
CA GLU A 81 -2.88 3.33 -10.91
C GLU A 81 -3.36 1.91 -11.25
N ARG A 82 -3.84 1.74 -12.49
CA ARG A 82 -4.42 0.46 -12.96
C ARG A 82 -3.41 -0.61 -13.34
N LYS A 83 -2.21 -0.20 -13.71
CA LYS A 83 -1.21 -1.06 -14.37
C LYS A 83 0.17 -1.02 -13.72
N GLU A 84 0.30 -0.27 -12.62
CA GLU A 84 1.56 -0.20 -11.87
C GLU A 84 1.27 -0.05 -10.39
N PHE A 85 2.22 -0.48 -9.55
CA PHE A 85 2.24 -0.11 -8.15
C PHE A 85 2.53 1.39 -8.03
N ARG A 86 1.45 2.16 -7.88
CA ARG A 86 1.49 3.57 -7.53
C ARG A 86 0.22 3.94 -6.77
N VAL A 87 0.38 4.34 -5.53
CA VAL A 87 -0.70 4.66 -4.59
C VAL A 87 -0.44 6.05 -4.00
N ARG A 88 -1.47 6.88 -3.95
CA ARG A 88 -1.42 8.22 -3.37
C ARG A 88 -2.54 8.40 -2.35
N LEU A 89 -2.18 9.06 -1.25
CA LEU A 89 -3.02 9.34 -0.09
C LEU A 89 -2.66 10.74 0.41
N GLU A 90 -3.48 11.74 0.08
CA GLU A 90 -3.13 13.14 0.34
C GLU A 90 -1.75 13.48 -0.24
N HIS A 91 -0.83 13.99 0.59
CA HIS A 91 0.54 14.35 0.26
C HIS A 91 1.52 13.17 0.32
N ASN A 92 1.03 11.94 0.49
CA ASN A 92 1.85 10.73 0.55
C ASN A 92 1.75 9.94 -0.76
N GLN A 93 2.88 9.42 -1.24
CA GLN A 93 2.95 8.60 -2.45
C GLN A 93 3.84 7.37 -2.22
N PHE A 94 3.38 6.22 -2.70
CA PHE A 94 4.09 4.95 -2.66
C PHE A 94 4.14 4.37 -4.08
N PHE A 95 5.30 3.90 -4.52
CA PHE A 95 5.49 3.39 -5.86
C PHE A 95 6.70 2.46 -5.92
N LEU A 96 6.89 1.78 -7.05
CA LEU A 96 7.95 0.77 -7.17
C LEU A 96 9.37 1.29 -6.89
N HIS A 97 9.64 2.54 -7.26
CA HIS A 97 10.97 3.13 -7.13
C HIS A 97 11.13 3.98 -5.85
N GLY A 98 10.15 3.96 -4.94
CA GLY A 98 10.27 4.71 -3.70
C GLY A 98 8.97 5.09 -3.03
N MET A 99 9.09 6.01 -2.07
CA MET A 99 7.96 6.67 -1.42
C MET A 99 8.30 8.08 -0.99
N SER A 100 7.30 8.96 -1.01
CA SER A 100 7.35 10.31 -0.45
C SER A 100 6.28 10.41 0.63
N LEU A 101 6.68 10.83 1.82
CA LEU A 101 5.86 10.81 3.03
C LEU A 101 5.75 12.22 3.61
N ASP A 102 4.52 12.60 3.96
CA ASP A 102 4.16 13.73 4.82
C ASP A 102 3.05 13.22 5.76
N ILE A 103 3.51 12.61 6.84
CA ILE A 103 2.69 11.95 7.86
C ILE A 103 2.64 12.83 9.10
N LYS A 104 1.41 13.18 9.49
CA LYS A 104 1.10 14.02 10.65
C LYS A 104 0.21 13.24 11.64
N GLY A 105 0.72 12.10 12.10
CA GLY A 105 0.07 11.26 13.10
C GLY A 105 0.22 11.77 14.54
N GLN A 106 -0.48 11.13 15.45
CA GLN A 106 -0.37 11.35 16.90
C GLN A 106 0.93 10.79 17.45
N LYS A 107 1.36 9.61 17.00
CA LYS A 107 2.60 8.95 17.45
C LYS A 107 3.76 9.19 16.48
N PHE A 108 3.47 9.22 15.18
CA PHE A 108 4.48 9.42 14.15
C PHE A 108 4.29 10.74 13.41
N LYS A 109 5.36 11.54 13.36
CA LYS A 109 5.49 12.71 12.49
C LYS A 109 6.66 12.45 11.57
N ILE A 110 6.40 12.15 10.31
CA ILE A 110 7.42 11.71 9.34
C ILE A 110 7.28 12.55 8.09
N GLN A 111 8.38 13.17 7.67
CA GLN A 111 8.44 13.89 6.41
C GLN A 111 9.74 13.51 5.70
N GLY A 112 9.66 13.16 4.42
CA GLY A 112 10.85 12.85 3.62
C GLY A 112 10.57 11.88 2.49
N GLU A 113 11.63 11.54 1.77
CA GLU A 113 11.59 10.69 0.59
C GLU A 113 12.58 9.53 0.72
N LEU A 114 12.17 8.36 0.23
CA LEU A 114 13.02 7.19 0.10
C LEU A 114 12.98 6.73 -1.36
N ASN A 115 14.16 6.61 -1.97
CA ASN A 115 14.33 6.12 -3.33
C ASN A 115 14.88 4.69 -3.29
N PHE A 116 14.28 3.81 -4.09
CA PHE A 116 14.72 2.42 -4.24
C PHE A 116 15.49 2.29 -5.54
N LEU A 117 16.75 1.88 -5.42
CA LEU A 117 17.61 1.62 -6.57
C LEU A 117 17.37 0.18 -7.04
N ASP A 118 17.21 0.02 -8.36
CA ASP A 118 17.10 -1.27 -9.05
C ASP A 118 16.09 -2.27 -8.43
N PRO A 119 14.81 -1.89 -8.28
CA PRO A 119 13.82 -2.77 -7.67
C PRO A 119 13.61 -4.02 -8.52
N VAL A 120 13.88 -5.19 -7.91
CA VAL A 120 13.63 -6.49 -8.54
C VAL A 120 12.15 -6.84 -8.37
N ARG A 121 11.42 -6.90 -9.49
CA ARG A 121 10.00 -7.31 -9.49
C ARG A 121 9.87 -8.82 -9.36
N PHE A 122 8.77 -9.25 -8.77
CA PHE A 122 8.38 -10.66 -8.80
C PHE A 122 8.17 -11.09 -10.28
N PRO A 123 8.72 -12.24 -10.71
CA PRO A 123 8.55 -12.70 -12.08
C PRO A 123 7.09 -13.12 -12.32
N VAL A 124 6.41 -12.38 -13.19
CA VAL A 124 5.03 -12.69 -13.63
C VAL A 124 5.12 -13.45 -14.95
N THR A 125 4.58 -14.66 -14.98
CA THR A 125 4.46 -15.46 -16.22
C THR A 125 3.01 -15.86 -16.46
N TRP A 126 2.70 -16.36 -17.66
CA TRP A 126 1.38 -16.92 -17.94
C TRP A 126 1.03 -18.10 -17.00
N THR A 127 1.98 -18.92 -16.60
CA THR A 127 1.71 -20.04 -15.69
C THR A 127 1.79 -19.64 -14.21
N SER A 128 2.29 -18.45 -13.92
CA SER A 128 2.49 -17.92 -12.57
C SER A 128 2.33 -16.40 -12.54
N PRO A 129 1.09 -15.89 -12.62
CA PRO A 129 0.85 -14.44 -12.70
C PRO A 129 1.04 -13.70 -11.36
N GLY A 130 1.40 -14.42 -10.29
CA GLY A 130 1.77 -13.86 -8.99
C GLY A 130 2.45 -14.90 -8.10
N ILE A 131 2.70 -14.55 -6.84
CA ILE A 131 3.40 -15.44 -5.88
C ILE A 131 2.62 -16.72 -5.55
N MET A 132 1.32 -16.72 -5.81
CA MET A 132 0.44 -17.88 -5.66
C MET A 132 0.48 -18.83 -6.87
N GLY A 133 1.25 -18.52 -7.92
CA GLY A 133 1.40 -19.38 -9.09
C GLY A 133 0.06 -19.70 -9.78
N PRO A 134 -0.24 -20.99 -10.07
CA PRO A 134 -1.49 -21.38 -10.72
C PRO A 134 -2.74 -21.14 -9.87
N PHE A 135 -2.62 -20.88 -8.56
CA PHE A 135 -3.75 -20.54 -7.68
C PHE A 135 -4.21 -19.08 -7.82
N ALA A 136 -3.60 -18.30 -8.71
CA ALA A 136 -4.01 -16.94 -9.01
C ALA A 136 -5.19 -16.85 -10.01
N TYR A 137 -5.63 -18.00 -10.57
CA TYR A 137 -6.76 -18.13 -11.49
C TYR A 137 -8.09 -18.40 -10.78
#